data_AF-A0A1C5VPS8-F1
#
_entry.id   AF-A0A1C5VPS8-F1
#
_cell.length_a   1.000
_cell.length_b   1.000
_cell.length_c   1.000
_cell.angle_alpha   90.00
_cell.angle_beta   90.00
_cell.angle_gamma   90.00
#
_symmetry.space_group_name_H-M   'P 1'
#
loop_
_entity.id
_entity.type
_entity.pdbx_description
1 polymer ?
#
loop_
_entity_poly.entity_id
_entity_poly.type
_entity_poly.pdbx_seq_one_letter_code
_entity_poly.pdbx_strand_id
1 'polypeptide(L)'
;MTELPDRRMVDCLAYVKGLIMKDIISSIITSVLTALYQPFWFSVILSVMVLFFYLFAYHNETGGRGIRGAFSVWWQYFRGNAFFRKLFFLTFYTTMILFRTLLNRDMWMNPLSDVMANWWIWKYGEDGTRYLTTECIENLMLFIPFTILLFWTAGKKILKKTTFLNIVWTGLKITFVFSLSIELLQLFLRLGTFQVSDLTYNTLGGGIGGAVYWIGHQLSGRRGAE
;
A
#
# COMPACT_ATOMS: atom_id res chain seq x y z
N MET A 1 52.15 4.77 -10.87
CA MET A 1 51.85 5.36 -9.55
C MET A 1 50.38 5.72 -9.54
N THR A 2 49.54 4.96 -8.84
CA THR A 2 48.16 5.36 -8.53
C THR A 2 48.23 6.32 -7.36
N GLU A 3 48.04 7.62 -7.60
CA GLU A 3 47.97 8.62 -6.53
C GLU A 3 46.80 8.28 -5.60
N LEU A 4 47.08 8.17 -4.29
CA LEU A 4 46.02 8.03 -3.30
C LEU A 4 45.22 9.34 -3.26
N PRO A 5 43.86 9.28 -3.25
CA PRO A 5 43.05 10.48 -3.20
C PRO A 5 43.32 11.28 -1.90
N ASP A 6 43.45 12.60 -2.04
CA ASP A 6 43.65 13.54 -0.91
C ASP A 6 42.57 13.33 0.17
N ARG A 7 42.99 13.23 1.43
CA ARG A 7 42.11 13.02 2.59
C ARG A 7 40.98 14.04 2.64
N ARG A 8 41.22 15.30 2.25
CA ARG A 8 40.18 16.34 2.17
C ARG A 8 39.12 16.05 1.11
N MET A 9 39.51 15.46 -0.03
CA MET A 9 38.57 15.03 -1.06
C MET A 9 37.70 13.87 -0.56
N VAL A 10 38.28 12.92 0.18
CA VAL A 10 37.55 11.79 0.77
C VAL A 10 36.51 12.28 1.79
N ASP A 11 36.89 13.20 2.67
CA ASP A 11 35.99 13.76 3.69
C ASP A 11 34.86 14.59 3.06
N CYS A 12 35.17 15.39 2.03
CA CYS A 12 34.17 16.14 1.26
C CYS A 12 33.17 15.20 0.57
N LEU A 13 33.66 14.12 -0.03
CA LEU A 13 32.82 13.14 -0.73
C LEU A 13 31.95 12.34 0.24
N ALA A 14 32.44 12.06 1.45
CA ALA A 14 31.65 11.47 2.53
C ALA A 14 30.56 12.42 3.04
N TYR A 15 30.88 13.71 3.21
CA TYR A 15 29.92 14.74 3.63
C TYR A 15 28.81 14.94 2.59
N VAL A 16 29.17 15.05 1.30
CA VAL A 16 28.20 15.17 0.20
C VAL A 16 27.31 13.93 0.11
N LYS A 17 27.88 12.71 0.24
CA LYS A 17 27.09 11.47 0.31
C LYS A 17 26.12 11.47 1.50
N GLY A 18 26.56 11.97 2.66
CA GLY A 18 25.74 12.10 3.86
C GLY A 18 24.55 13.05 3.69
N LEU A 19 24.78 14.20 3.07
CA LEU A 19 23.71 15.16 2.70
C LEU A 19 22.70 14.54 1.74
N ILE A 20 23.17 13.92 0.65
CA ILE A 20 22.30 13.26 -0.34
C ILE A 20 21.45 12.16 0.33
N MET A 21 22.04 11.35 1.20
CA MET A 21 21.31 10.30 1.92
C MET A 21 20.21 10.89 2.81
N LYS A 22 20.52 11.98 3.53
CA LYS A 22 19.55 12.67 4.39
C LYS A 22 18.36 13.20 3.58
N ASP A 23 18.62 13.78 2.41
CA ASP A 23 17.57 14.32 1.54
C ASP A 23 16.69 13.21 0.96
N ILE A 24 17.29 12.09 0.55
CA ILE A 24 16.54 10.90 0.07
C ILE A 24 15.62 10.37 1.17
N ILE A 25 16.13 10.17 2.38
CA ILE A 25 15.34 9.67 3.51
C ILE A 25 14.20 10.65 3.85
N SER A 26 14.50 11.94 3.92
CA SER A 26 13.51 12.99 4.21
C SER A 26 12.39 13.02 3.16
N SER A 27 12.77 12.91 1.88
CA SER A 27 11.82 12.85 0.77
C SER A 27 10.91 11.63 0.88
N ILE A 28 11.46 10.42 1.09
CA ILE A 28 10.68 9.19 1.27
C ILE A 28 9.70 9.31 2.46
N ILE A 29 10.15 9.82 3.60
CA ILE A 29 9.31 9.96 4.79
C ILE A 29 8.15 10.93 4.51
N THR A 30 8.46 12.10 3.95
CA THR A 30 7.46 13.13 3.63
C THR A 30 6.42 12.60 2.64
N SER A 31 6.90 11.92 1.61
CA SER A 31 6.11 11.20 0.62
C SER A 31 5.12 10.20 1.25
N VAL A 32 5.63 9.27 2.06
CA VAL A 32 4.82 8.23 2.72
C VAL A 32 3.83 8.84 3.71
N LEU A 33 4.23 9.85 4.49
CA LEU A 33 3.33 10.52 5.43
C LEU A 33 2.21 11.27 4.70
N THR A 34 2.55 11.96 3.61
CA THR A 34 1.56 12.65 2.77
C THR A 34 0.56 11.66 2.18
N ALA A 35 1.06 10.51 1.70
CA ALA A 35 0.27 9.42 1.17
C ALA A 35 -0.76 8.85 2.16
N LEU A 36 -0.44 8.85 3.45
CA LEU A 36 -1.32 8.39 4.52
C LEU A 36 -2.27 9.49 5.00
N TYR A 37 -1.78 10.73 5.06
CA TYR A 37 -2.52 11.87 5.60
C TYR A 37 -3.66 12.32 4.68
N GLN A 38 -3.39 12.50 3.38
CA GLN A 38 -4.37 12.99 2.41
C GLN A 38 -5.67 12.15 2.37
N PRO A 39 -5.63 10.80 2.26
CA PRO A 39 -6.84 9.99 2.18
C PRO A 39 -7.49 9.70 3.54
N PHE A 40 -6.89 10.10 4.67
CA PHE A 40 -7.18 9.54 5.98
C PHE A 40 -8.67 9.61 6.34
N TRP A 41 -9.23 10.82 6.43
CA TRP A 41 -10.62 11.01 6.88
C TRP A 41 -11.64 10.44 5.91
N PHE A 42 -11.39 10.59 4.61
CA PHE A 42 -12.20 9.96 3.57
C PHE A 42 -12.25 8.44 3.75
N SER A 43 -11.09 7.83 4.01
CA SER A 43 -10.96 6.38 4.21
C SER A 43 -11.64 5.91 5.49
N VAL A 44 -11.59 6.69 6.58
CA VAL A 44 -12.32 6.38 7.82
C VAL A 44 -13.82 6.35 7.54
N ILE A 45 -14.36 7.41 6.93
CA ILE A 45 -15.80 7.54 6.66
C ILE A 45 -16.27 6.41 5.75
N LEU A 46 -15.56 6.16 4.64
CA LEU A 46 -15.94 5.10 3.70
C LEU A 46 -15.89 3.72 4.36
N SER A 47 -14.92 3.47 5.24
CA SER A 47 -14.83 2.21 5.97
C SER A 47 -16.00 1.99 6.92
N VAL A 48 -16.41 3.03 7.65
CA VAL A 48 -17.61 2.98 8.48
C VAL A 48 -18.84 2.66 7.63
N MET A 49 -18.98 3.31 6.47
CA MET A 49 -20.10 3.08 5.53
C MET A 49 -20.11 1.65 4.97
N VAL A 50 -18.97 1.14 4.49
CA VAL A 50 -18.84 -0.25 4.00
C VAL A 50 -19.23 -1.26 5.08
N LEU A 51 -18.85 -1.01 6.33
CA LEU A 51 -19.19 -1.90 7.44
C LEU A 51 -20.67 -1.80 7.86
N PHE A 52 -21.34 -0.67 7.64
CA PHE A 52 -22.80 -0.62 7.71
C PHE A 52 -23.45 -1.53 6.68
N PHE A 53 -22.97 -1.51 5.42
CA PHE A 53 -23.45 -2.43 4.39
C PHE A 53 -23.18 -3.89 4.73
N TYR A 54 -22.02 -4.20 5.34
CA TYR A 54 -21.74 -5.55 5.82
C TYR A 54 -22.76 -6.02 6.87
N LEU A 55 -23.09 -5.19 7.87
CA LEU A 55 -24.09 -5.54 8.89
C LEU A 55 -25.48 -5.69 8.29
N PHE A 56 -25.83 -4.83 7.34
CA PHE A 56 -27.08 -4.91 6.61
C PHE A 56 -27.18 -6.23 5.83
N ALA A 57 -26.19 -6.55 5.00
CA ALA A 57 -26.24 -7.69 4.08
C ALA A 57 -26.09 -9.06 4.77
N TYR A 58 -25.28 -9.16 5.82
CA TYR A 58 -24.92 -10.45 6.42
C TYR A 58 -25.59 -10.75 7.76
N HIS A 59 -26.08 -9.73 8.48
CA HIS A 59 -26.68 -9.93 9.79
C HIS A 59 -28.13 -9.40 9.86
N ASN A 60 -28.61 -8.64 8.86
CA ASN A 60 -29.92 -7.98 8.86
C ASN A 60 -30.18 -7.09 10.10
N GLU A 61 -29.14 -6.70 10.85
CA GLU A 61 -29.25 -6.06 12.18
C GLU A 61 -29.51 -4.55 12.13
N THR A 62 -29.43 -3.93 10.95
CA THR A 62 -29.57 -2.47 10.77
C THR A 62 -30.92 -2.04 10.19
N GLY A 63 -31.77 -2.99 9.75
CA GLY A 63 -33.07 -2.70 9.17
C GLY A 63 -34.05 -2.11 10.20
N GLY A 64 -34.69 -0.99 9.85
CA GLY A 64 -35.82 -0.42 10.61
C GLY A 64 -35.50 0.25 11.97
N ARG A 65 -34.24 0.24 12.44
CA ARG A 65 -33.85 0.75 13.78
C ARG A 65 -33.54 2.27 13.83
N GLY A 66 -33.68 2.98 12.70
CA GLY A 66 -33.28 4.39 12.56
C GLY A 66 -31.77 4.62 12.68
N ILE A 67 -31.29 5.85 12.42
CA ILE A 67 -29.85 6.13 12.34
C ILE A 67 -29.12 5.91 13.68
N ARG A 68 -29.72 6.34 14.81
CA ARG A 68 -29.13 6.16 16.15
C ARG A 68 -29.02 4.68 16.52
N GLY A 69 -30.04 3.88 16.21
CA GLY A 69 -30.04 2.44 16.43
C GLY A 69 -28.96 1.74 15.59
N ALA A 70 -28.84 2.11 14.32
CA ALA A 70 -27.81 1.55 13.43
C ALA A 70 -26.39 1.83 13.97
N PHE A 71 -26.08 3.07 14.37
CA PHE A 71 -24.78 3.40 14.96
C PHE A 71 -24.50 2.64 16.27
N SER A 72 -25.52 2.44 17.11
CA SER A 72 -25.38 1.64 18.33
C SER A 72 -24.98 0.20 18.03
N VAL A 73 -25.67 -0.45 17.08
CA VAL A 73 -25.34 -1.81 16.61
C VAL A 73 -23.93 -1.86 16.03
N TRP A 74 -23.57 -0.92 15.16
CA TRP A 74 -22.25 -0.84 14.56
C TRP A 74 -21.15 -0.78 15.63
N TRP A 75 -21.34 0.07 16.64
CA TRP A 75 -20.38 0.22 17.74
C TRP A 75 -20.27 -1.03 18.62
N GLN A 76 -21.39 -1.70 18.87
CA GLN A 76 -21.40 -2.99 19.59
C GLN A 76 -20.58 -4.04 18.84
N TYR A 77 -20.77 -4.17 17.52
CA TYR A 77 -19.99 -5.10 16.69
C TYR A 77 -18.51 -4.72 16.64
N PHE A 78 -18.18 -3.43 16.54
CA PHE A 78 -16.79 -2.97 16.55
C PHE A 78 -16.07 -3.35 17.84
N ARG A 79 -16.70 -3.18 19.00
CA ARG A 79 -16.10 -3.59 20.28
C ARG A 79 -16.11 -5.10 20.49
N GLY A 80 -17.19 -5.78 20.12
CA GLY A 80 -17.40 -7.20 20.42
C GLY A 80 -16.76 -8.19 19.44
N ASN A 81 -16.60 -7.82 18.17
CA ASN A 81 -16.22 -8.76 17.11
C ASN A 81 -14.83 -8.46 16.53
N ALA A 82 -13.88 -9.38 16.75
CA ALA A 82 -12.52 -9.25 16.26
C ALA A 82 -12.42 -9.25 14.72
N PHE A 83 -13.23 -10.07 14.03
CA PHE A 83 -13.26 -10.08 12.57
C PHE A 83 -13.79 -8.76 12.01
N PHE A 84 -14.81 -8.17 12.64
CA PHE A 84 -15.35 -6.87 12.22
C PHE A 84 -14.31 -5.75 12.33
N ARG A 85 -13.48 -5.74 13.38
CA ARG A 85 -12.34 -4.81 13.49
C ARG A 85 -11.27 -5.05 12.42
N LYS A 86 -10.93 -6.31 12.15
CA LYS A 86 -9.98 -6.66 11.09
C LYS A 86 -10.48 -6.17 9.73
N LEU A 87 -11.78 -6.39 9.45
CA LEU A 87 -12.43 -5.91 8.24
C LEU A 87 -12.41 -4.38 8.16
N PHE A 88 -12.66 -3.67 9.26
CA PHE A 88 -12.51 -2.20 9.30
C PHE A 88 -11.12 -1.76 8.86
N PHE A 89 -10.06 -2.31 9.46
CA PHE A 89 -8.68 -1.92 9.12
C PHE A 89 -8.29 -2.29 7.68
N LEU A 90 -8.75 -3.45 7.18
CA LEU A 90 -8.54 -3.85 5.80
C LEU A 90 -9.24 -2.89 4.83
N THR A 91 -10.52 -2.58 5.06
CA THR A 91 -11.28 -1.65 4.21
C THR A 91 -10.69 -0.24 4.26
N PHE A 92 -10.28 0.21 5.44
CA PHE A 92 -9.63 1.50 5.66
C PHE A 92 -8.36 1.61 4.85
N TYR A 93 -7.47 0.63 4.98
CA TYR A 93 -6.20 0.65 4.27
C TYR A 93 -6.37 0.50 2.76
N THR A 94 -7.30 -0.35 2.32
CA THR A 94 -7.64 -0.51 0.90
C THR A 94 -8.16 0.80 0.30
N THR A 95 -9.00 1.53 1.04
CA THR A 95 -9.51 2.84 0.61
C THR A 95 -8.39 3.86 0.47
N MET A 96 -7.40 3.87 1.39
CA MET A 96 -6.24 4.76 1.26
C MET A 96 -5.45 4.48 -0.02
N ILE A 97 -5.23 3.21 -0.35
CA ILE A 97 -4.55 2.81 -1.60
C ILE A 97 -5.35 3.29 -2.80
N LEU A 98 -6.67 3.02 -2.85
CA LEU A 98 -7.53 3.42 -3.97
C LEU A 98 -7.62 4.94 -4.10
N PHE A 99 -7.65 5.67 -2.99
CA PHE A 99 -7.63 7.13 -3.05
C PHE A 99 -6.35 7.63 -3.70
N ARG A 100 -5.19 7.11 -3.28
CA ARG A 100 -3.92 7.57 -3.82
C ARG A 100 -3.67 7.13 -5.26
N THR A 101 -4.00 5.89 -5.58
CA THR A 101 -3.67 5.28 -6.87
C THR A 101 -4.72 5.57 -7.94
N LEU A 102 -5.99 5.78 -7.56
CA LEU A 102 -7.10 5.98 -8.49
C LEU A 102 -7.76 7.35 -8.35
N LEU A 103 -8.21 7.74 -7.16
CA LEU A 103 -9.08 8.92 -6.98
C LEU A 103 -8.32 10.26 -7.01
N ASN A 104 -7.06 10.28 -6.56
CA ASN A 104 -6.21 11.46 -6.48
C ASN A 104 -5.23 11.53 -7.66
N ARG A 105 -5.70 11.16 -8.85
CA ARG A 105 -4.95 11.23 -10.10
C ARG A 105 -5.54 12.33 -10.99
N ASP A 106 -4.68 12.92 -11.82
CA ASP A 106 -5.09 13.90 -12.81
C ASP A 106 -6.04 13.28 -13.85
N MET A 107 -7.09 14.01 -14.18
CA MET A 107 -8.10 13.58 -15.15
C MET A 107 -7.72 14.04 -16.56
N TRP A 108 -8.14 13.29 -17.59
CA TRP A 108 -8.10 13.69 -19.00
C TRP A 108 -6.73 13.76 -19.67
N MET A 109 -5.66 13.40 -18.97
CA MET A 109 -4.34 13.14 -19.58
C MET A 109 -4.37 11.93 -20.53
N ASN A 110 -3.36 11.81 -21.40
CA ASN A 110 -3.24 10.65 -22.29
C ASN A 110 -2.81 9.44 -21.45
N PRO A 111 -3.65 8.42 -21.27
CA PRO A 111 -3.34 7.31 -20.37
C PRO A 111 -2.15 6.45 -20.84
N LEU A 112 -1.70 6.61 -22.09
CA LEU A 112 -0.60 5.85 -22.67
C LEU A 112 0.67 6.67 -22.86
N SER A 113 0.75 7.90 -22.34
CA SER A 113 1.93 8.76 -22.56
C SER A 113 3.17 8.31 -21.78
N ASP A 114 3.02 7.55 -20.70
CA ASP A 114 4.12 7.13 -19.84
C ASP A 114 4.00 5.65 -19.40
N VAL A 115 3.83 4.74 -20.39
CA VAL A 115 3.57 3.31 -20.14
C VAL A 115 4.69 2.61 -19.37
N MET A 116 5.94 2.88 -19.75
CA MET A 116 7.09 2.27 -19.07
C MET A 116 7.35 2.93 -17.71
N ALA A 117 6.96 4.19 -17.54
CA ALA A 117 7.14 4.96 -16.32
C ALA A 117 8.58 4.92 -15.79
N ASN A 118 8.80 5.46 -14.59
CA ASN A 118 10.12 5.44 -13.98
C ASN A 118 10.36 4.15 -13.19
N TRP A 119 11.52 3.54 -13.40
CA TRP A 119 11.98 2.32 -12.72
C TRP A 119 13.00 2.59 -11.62
N TRP A 120 13.43 3.85 -11.48
CA TRP A 120 14.45 4.22 -10.53
C TRP A 120 14.04 5.44 -9.72
N ILE A 121 14.78 5.73 -8.66
CA ILE A 121 14.51 6.90 -7.81
C ILE A 121 14.91 8.23 -8.49
N TRP A 122 15.43 8.18 -9.71
CA TRP A 122 15.89 9.34 -10.45
C TRP A 122 15.14 9.43 -11.78
N LYS A 123 14.56 10.60 -12.08
CA LYS A 123 13.94 10.93 -13.36
C LYS A 123 14.74 12.06 -14.02
N TYR A 124 14.83 12.04 -15.34
CA TYR A 124 15.50 13.10 -16.11
C TYR A 124 14.43 13.93 -16.83
N GLY A 125 14.52 15.26 -16.71
CA GLY A 125 13.71 16.20 -17.48
C GLY A 125 14.17 16.31 -18.93
N GLU A 126 13.36 16.99 -19.75
CA GLU A 126 13.70 17.28 -21.15
C GLU A 126 14.96 18.15 -21.28
N ASP A 127 15.27 18.94 -20.26
CA ASP A 127 16.48 19.77 -20.12
C ASP A 127 17.69 19.00 -19.57
N GLY A 128 17.56 17.69 -19.33
CA GLY A 128 18.60 16.83 -18.75
C GLY A 128 18.77 17.00 -17.24
N THR A 129 17.95 17.82 -16.58
CA THR A 129 18.01 17.95 -15.12
C THR A 129 17.50 16.69 -14.43
N ARG A 130 18.12 16.36 -13.30
CA ARG A 130 17.84 15.12 -12.55
C ARG A 130 16.96 15.42 -11.34
N TYR A 131 15.81 14.78 -11.28
CA TYR A 131 14.86 14.88 -10.18
C TYR A 131 14.81 13.59 -9.37
N LEU A 132 14.70 13.70 -8.05
CA LEU A 132 14.43 12.56 -7.18
C LEU A 132 12.92 12.25 -7.24
N THR A 133 12.57 11.00 -7.52
CA THR A 133 11.22 10.47 -7.38
C THR A 133 11.20 9.28 -6.43
N THR A 134 10.12 9.15 -5.68
CA THR A 134 9.91 8.10 -4.68
C THR A 134 8.77 7.15 -5.07
N GLU A 135 8.15 7.33 -6.25
CA GLU A 135 6.96 6.59 -6.72
C GLU A 135 7.12 5.07 -6.61
N CYS A 136 8.23 4.51 -7.09
CA CYS A 136 8.49 3.07 -7.03
C CYS A 136 8.55 2.53 -5.59
N ILE A 137 9.18 3.27 -4.67
CA ILE A 137 9.30 2.91 -3.25
C ILE A 137 7.94 3.03 -2.57
N GLU A 138 7.20 4.08 -2.88
CA GLU A 138 5.87 4.30 -2.32
C GLU A 138 4.90 3.18 -2.72
N ASN A 139 4.87 2.81 -3.99
CA ASN A 139 4.06 1.71 -4.53
C ASN A 139 4.40 0.38 -3.86
N LEU A 140 5.69 0.07 -3.73
CA LEU A 140 6.15 -1.10 -2.96
C LEU A 140 5.66 -1.05 -1.50
N MET A 141 5.86 0.07 -0.82
CA MET A 141 5.57 0.26 0.60
C MET A 141 4.09 0.25 0.94
N LEU A 142 3.21 0.62 0.00
CA LEU A 142 1.75 0.55 0.18
C LEU A 142 1.26 -0.90 0.18
N PHE A 143 1.81 -1.76 -0.68
CA PHE A 143 1.29 -3.12 -0.85
C PHE A 143 1.78 -4.14 0.19
N ILE A 144 2.87 -3.83 0.91
CA ILE A 144 3.36 -4.63 2.05
C ILE A 144 2.31 -4.70 3.19
N PRO A 145 1.91 -3.57 3.83
CA PRO A 145 0.92 -3.57 4.91
C PRO A 145 -0.47 -4.00 4.42
N PHE A 146 -0.85 -3.69 3.18
CA PHE A 146 -2.07 -4.22 2.56
C PHE A 146 -2.13 -5.74 2.63
N THR A 147 -1.07 -6.40 2.18
CA THR A 147 -1.02 -7.86 2.13
C THR A 147 -1.04 -8.48 3.52
N ILE A 148 -0.36 -7.86 4.48
CA ILE A 148 -0.39 -8.28 5.90
C ILE A 148 -1.81 -8.18 6.46
N LEU A 149 -2.50 -7.05 6.25
CA LEU A 149 -3.88 -6.85 6.72
C LEU A 149 -4.86 -7.82 6.02
N LEU A 150 -4.66 -8.07 4.74
CA LEU A 150 -5.46 -9.00 3.96
C LEU A 150 -5.33 -10.42 4.52
N PHE A 151 -4.12 -10.91 4.73
CA PHE A 151 -3.88 -12.24 5.30
C PHE A 151 -4.30 -12.32 6.77
N TRP A 152 -4.17 -11.25 7.54
CA TRP A 152 -4.66 -11.20 8.92
C TRP A 152 -6.20 -11.29 9.02
N THR A 153 -6.91 -10.73 8.04
CA THR A 153 -8.38 -10.67 7.98
C THR A 153 -8.98 -11.92 7.34
N ALA A 154 -8.48 -12.28 6.15
CA ALA A 154 -9.06 -13.30 5.28
C ALA A 154 -8.15 -14.51 5.06
N GLY A 155 -6.97 -14.58 5.70
CA GLY A 155 -5.97 -15.63 5.49
C GLY A 155 -6.52 -17.04 5.63
N LYS A 156 -7.40 -17.29 6.62
CA LYS A 156 -8.05 -18.61 6.79
C LYS A 156 -8.85 -19.06 5.56
N LYS A 157 -9.38 -18.13 4.76
CA LYS A 157 -10.17 -18.43 3.55
C LYS A 157 -9.30 -18.50 2.29
N ILE A 158 -8.27 -17.65 2.18
CA ILE A 158 -7.52 -17.47 0.93
C ILE A 158 -6.18 -18.20 0.90
N LEU A 159 -5.58 -18.51 2.06
CA LEU A 159 -4.32 -19.25 2.13
C LEU A 159 -4.60 -20.75 2.20
N LYS A 160 -4.48 -21.43 1.05
CA LYS A 160 -4.67 -22.89 0.94
C LYS A 160 -3.65 -23.69 1.75
N LYS A 161 -2.41 -23.18 1.88
CA LYS A 161 -1.30 -23.77 2.63
C LYS A 161 -0.53 -22.66 3.36
N THR A 162 -0.04 -22.95 4.56
CA THR A 162 0.74 -22.00 5.38
C THR A 162 2.25 -22.11 5.17
N THR A 163 2.69 -22.67 4.04
CA THR A 163 4.11 -22.70 3.65
C THR A 163 4.55 -21.33 3.14
N PHE A 164 5.81 -20.97 3.39
CA PHE A 164 6.39 -19.68 2.97
C PHE A 164 6.11 -19.37 1.49
N LEU A 165 6.46 -20.32 0.61
CA LEU A 165 6.27 -20.16 -0.84
C LEU A 165 4.81 -19.95 -1.23
N ASN A 166 3.87 -20.66 -0.59
CA ASN A 166 2.45 -20.49 -0.88
C ASN A 166 1.93 -19.11 -0.45
N ILE A 167 2.34 -18.62 0.72
CA ILE A 167 1.93 -17.30 1.22
C ILE A 167 2.49 -16.19 0.31
N VAL A 168 3.78 -16.23 -0.01
CA VAL A 168 4.43 -15.25 -0.90
C VAL A 168 3.79 -15.27 -2.29
N TRP A 169 3.58 -16.46 -2.86
CA TRP A 169 2.97 -16.59 -4.19
C TRP A 169 1.51 -16.15 -4.22
N THR A 170 0.76 -16.40 -3.15
CA THR A 170 -0.62 -15.88 -3.01
C THR A 170 -0.61 -14.35 -2.92
N GLY A 171 0.36 -13.78 -2.20
CA GLY A 171 0.55 -12.33 -2.09
C GLY A 171 0.80 -11.71 -3.46
N LEU A 172 1.81 -12.21 -4.18
CA LEU A 172 2.15 -11.78 -5.54
C LEU A 172 0.95 -11.82 -6.49
N LYS A 173 0.19 -12.92 -6.50
CA LYS A 173 -0.98 -13.05 -7.38
C LYS A 173 -2.08 -12.03 -7.06
N ILE A 174 -2.40 -11.86 -5.79
CA ILE A 174 -3.48 -10.95 -5.39
C ILE A 174 -3.09 -9.52 -5.70
N THR A 175 -1.88 -9.09 -5.36
CA THR A 175 -1.44 -7.72 -5.60
C THR A 175 -1.22 -7.44 -7.08
N PHE A 176 -0.79 -8.41 -7.87
CA PHE A 176 -0.78 -8.30 -9.34
C PHE A 176 -2.17 -8.05 -9.91
N VAL A 177 -3.17 -8.88 -9.54
CA VAL A 177 -4.55 -8.71 -10.05
C VAL A 177 -5.16 -7.41 -9.54
N PHE A 178 -4.92 -7.04 -8.28
CA PHE A 178 -5.41 -5.79 -7.71
C PHE A 178 -4.80 -4.57 -8.42
N SER A 179 -3.48 -4.56 -8.61
CA SER A 179 -2.79 -3.49 -9.32
C SER A 179 -3.22 -3.43 -10.77
N LEU A 180 -3.30 -4.55 -11.49
CA LEU A 180 -3.81 -4.60 -12.86
C LEU A 180 -5.24 -4.05 -12.96
N SER A 181 -6.08 -4.34 -11.96
CA SER A 181 -7.44 -3.79 -11.90
C SER A 181 -7.44 -2.27 -11.76
N ILE A 182 -6.53 -1.71 -10.96
CA ILE A 182 -6.35 -0.25 -10.83
C ILE A 182 -5.89 0.35 -12.16
N GLU A 183 -4.87 -0.22 -12.79
CA GLU A 183 -4.33 0.26 -14.07
C GLU A 183 -5.39 0.23 -15.20
N LEU A 184 -6.22 -0.82 -15.24
CA LEU A 184 -7.32 -0.92 -16.19
C LEU A 184 -8.44 0.07 -15.88
N LEU A 185 -8.76 0.31 -14.60
CA LEU A 185 -9.74 1.32 -14.19
C LEU A 185 -9.26 2.73 -14.53
N GLN A 186 -7.98 3.01 -14.34
CA GLN A 186 -7.33 4.27 -14.74
C GLN A 186 -7.47 4.50 -16.25
N LEU A 187 -7.15 3.49 -17.07
CA LEU A 187 -7.30 3.55 -18.51
C LEU A 187 -8.76 3.81 -18.91
N PHE A 188 -9.70 3.04 -18.33
CA PHE A 188 -11.13 3.15 -18.63
C PHE A 188 -11.74 4.50 -18.24
N LEU A 189 -11.38 5.03 -17.06
CA LEU A 189 -11.88 6.30 -16.53
C LEU A 189 -11.05 7.51 -17.00
N ARG A 190 -9.97 7.29 -17.74
CA ARG A 190 -9.01 8.31 -18.19
C ARG A 190 -8.44 9.12 -17.01
N LEU A 191 -7.95 8.39 -16.02
CA LEU A 191 -7.28 8.90 -14.82
C LEU A 191 -5.80 8.53 -14.89
N GLY A 192 -4.89 9.50 -14.84
CA GLY A 192 -3.45 9.23 -14.85
C GLY A 192 -2.96 8.55 -16.14
N THR A 193 -1.82 7.85 -16.01
CA THR A 193 -1.24 6.98 -17.04
C THR A 193 -1.24 5.54 -16.56
N PHE A 194 -1.39 4.59 -17.48
CA PHE A 194 -1.12 3.18 -17.25
C PHE A 194 0.40 2.99 -17.05
N GLN A 195 0.86 2.43 -15.94
CA GLN A 195 2.29 2.32 -15.61
C GLN A 195 2.70 0.86 -15.30
N VAL A 196 3.60 0.31 -16.11
CA VAL A 196 4.14 -1.05 -15.91
C VAL A 196 5.04 -1.14 -14.68
N SER A 197 5.74 -0.06 -14.34
CA SER A 197 6.54 0.01 -13.12
C SER A 197 5.65 -0.14 -11.88
N ASP A 198 4.51 0.57 -11.82
CA ASP A 198 3.52 0.48 -10.74
C ASP A 198 3.04 -0.95 -10.55
N LEU A 199 2.63 -1.63 -11.63
CA LEU A 199 2.25 -3.04 -11.62
C LEU A 199 3.34 -3.93 -11.00
N THR A 200 4.61 -3.66 -11.33
CA THR A 200 5.75 -4.44 -10.85
C THR A 200 6.03 -4.19 -9.37
N TYR A 201 6.14 -2.93 -8.94
CA TYR A 201 6.44 -2.58 -7.55
C TYR A 201 5.30 -2.94 -6.60
N ASN A 202 4.04 -2.76 -7.00
CA ASN A 202 2.88 -3.19 -6.22
C ASN A 202 2.86 -4.72 -6.06
N THR A 203 3.18 -5.45 -7.12
CA THR A 203 3.29 -6.91 -7.09
C THR A 203 4.38 -7.36 -6.11
N LEU A 204 5.59 -6.81 -6.24
CA LEU A 204 6.72 -7.09 -5.33
C LEU A 204 6.38 -6.76 -3.86
N GLY A 205 5.69 -5.65 -3.61
CA GLY A 205 5.21 -5.28 -2.28
C GLY A 205 4.31 -6.36 -1.68
N GLY A 206 3.48 -7.01 -2.50
CA GLY A 206 2.67 -8.16 -2.07
C GLY A 206 3.47 -9.40 -1.70
N GLY A 207 4.50 -9.73 -2.48
CA GLY A 207 5.42 -10.82 -2.15
C GLY A 207 6.14 -10.59 -0.82
N ILE A 208 6.67 -9.39 -0.61
CA ILE A 208 7.35 -8.98 0.63
C ILE A 208 6.36 -8.99 1.81
N GLY A 209 5.17 -8.42 1.64
CA GLY A 209 4.12 -8.45 2.67
C GLY A 209 3.74 -9.87 3.07
N GLY A 210 3.67 -10.81 2.11
CA GLY A 210 3.46 -12.22 2.39
C GLY A 210 4.61 -12.87 3.18
N ALA A 211 5.86 -12.54 2.85
CA ALA A 211 7.02 -13.01 3.60
C ALA A 211 7.02 -12.50 5.05
N VAL A 212 6.76 -11.21 5.26
CA VAL A 212 6.65 -10.59 6.59
C VAL A 212 5.53 -11.23 7.40
N TYR A 213 4.36 -11.45 6.78
CA TYR A 213 3.24 -12.14 7.42
C TYR A 213 3.62 -13.57 7.88
N TRP A 214 4.31 -14.34 7.03
CA TRP A 214 4.74 -15.69 7.38
C TRP A 214 5.72 -15.69 8.56
N ILE A 215 6.69 -14.76 8.58
CA ILE A 215 7.63 -14.60 9.71
C ILE A 215 6.86 -14.32 11.00
N GLY A 216 5.93 -13.36 10.98
CA GLY A 216 5.09 -13.03 12.13
C GLY A 216 4.28 -14.24 12.62
N HIS A 217 3.71 -15.02 11.69
CA HIS A 217 2.96 -16.23 12.01
C HIS A 217 3.84 -17.30 12.69
N GLN A 218 5.08 -17.50 12.23
CA GLN A 218 6.02 -18.43 12.87
C GLN A 218 6.39 -18.01 14.29
N LEU A 219 6.64 -16.71 14.50
CA LEU A 219 6.98 -16.17 15.82
C LEU A 219 5.83 -16.30 16.82
N SER A 220 4.58 -16.07 16.39
CA SER A 220 3.40 -16.27 17.24
C SER A 220 3.16 -17.75 17.57
N GLY A 221 3.42 -18.66 16.62
CA GLY A 221 3.28 -20.10 16.85
C GLY A 221 4.27 -20.65 17.88
N ARG A 222 5.49 -20.10 17.93
CA ARG A 222 6.51 -20.48 18.93
C ARG A 222 6.17 -20.03 20.34
N ARG A 223 5.63 -18.81 20.50
CA ARG A 223 5.23 -18.26 21.82
C ARG A 223 4.03 -18.94 22.46
N GLY A 224 3.27 -19.75 21.71
CA GLY A 224 2.17 -20.54 22.27
C GLY A 224 2.57 -21.98 22.63
N ALA A 225 3.84 -22.36 22.38
CA ALA A 225 4.39 -23.68 22.68
C ALA A 225 5.46 -23.65 23.80
N GLU A 226 5.80 -22.45 24.28
CA GLU A 226 6.57 -22.17 25.51
C GLU A 226 5.59 -21.84 26.64
#